data_AF-A0A9W9BAR3-F1
#
_entry.id   AF-A0A9W9BAR3-F1
#
_cell.length_a   1.000
_cell.length_b   1.000
_cell.length_c   1.000
_cell.angle_alpha   90.00
_cell.angle_beta   90.00
_cell.angle_gamma   90.00
#
_symmetry.space_group_name_H-M   'P 1'
#
loop_
_entity.id
_entity.type
_entity.pdbx_description
1 polymer ?
#
loop_
_entity_poly.entity_id
_entity_poly.type
_entity_poly.pdbx_seq_one_letter_code
_entity_poly.pdbx_strand_id
1 'polypeptide(L)'
;MNNWLIEINYALETTLAAIDKYETEPKVRAAFTTFFGVKETAKATTGVTNIRKIFQWVYNFFSFALNDDGTPWYPIDNSRYIFCDSTWLIEQTQDDTAKDYQGNGIIDKNGNLVPIESIPGYKTAIGTKAGNKIWWSGQYAPFNGYYFSPTGADYCSNPKSLGLTSFISELEVNTKTGTLKGRRQVEDIIICPSSFTTSAPNSFTAGDALISAGTGLDTVLPKSATLLHESFHNLFGTTGQYGFLQVGEEYNLMTCISWANVNAVNGARKNPENYVFFAAHMFYLYGTASQGISRNWDFEIIEEANGDKKFGAKAP
;
A
#
# COMPACT_ATOMS: atom_id res chain seq x y z
N MET A 1 0.31 -15.61 -2.89
CA MET A 1 -0.54 -14.45 -3.21
C MET A 1 -2.04 -14.73 -3.03
N ASN A 2 -2.61 -15.78 -3.63
CA ASN A 2 -4.08 -16.00 -3.57
C ASN A 2 -4.63 -16.10 -2.13
N ASN A 3 -3.91 -16.73 -1.20
CA ASN A 3 -4.32 -16.79 0.20
C ASN A 3 -4.29 -15.40 0.88
N TRP A 4 -3.34 -14.52 0.51
CA TRP A 4 -3.28 -13.15 1.03
C TRP A 4 -4.49 -12.34 0.59
N LEU A 5 -4.91 -12.49 -0.67
CA LEU A 5 -6.10 -11.81 -1.19
C LEU A 5 -7.35 -12.17 -0.39
N ILE A 6 -7.56 -13.47 -0.14
CA ILE A 6 -8.74 -13.97 0.57
C ILE A 6 -8.76 -13.42 2.00
N GLU A 7 -7.65 -13.52 2.74
CA GLU A 7 -7.62 -13.07 4.13
C GLU A 7 -7.66 -11.54 4.27
N ILE A 8 -7.08 -10.79 3.33
CA ILE A 8 -7.23 -9.32 3.27
C ILE A 8 -8.70 -8.96 3.05
N ASN A 9 -9.40 -9.64 2.14
CA ASN A 9 -10.82 -9.40 1.92
C ASN A 9 -11.66 -9.67 3.17
N TYR A 10 -11.40 -10.76 3.89
CA TYR A 10 -12.06 -11.01 5.18
C TYR A 10 -11.75 -9.96 6.23
N ALA A 11 -10.50 -9.51 6.33
CA ALA A 11 -10.10 -8.45 7.25
C ALA A 11 -10.82 -7.14 6.94
N LEU A 12 -10.87 -6.74 5.66
CA LEU A 12 -11.52 -5.53 5.20
C LEU A 12 -13.05 -5.58 5.36
N GLU A 13 -13.67 -6.72 5.06
CA GLU A 13 -15.11 -6.93 5.25
C GLU A 13 -15.49 -6.79 6.73
N THR A 14 -14.78 -7.49 7.63
CA THR A 14 -14.98 -7.37 9.07
C THR A 14 -14.74 -5.95 9.56
N THR A 15 -13.71 -5.27 9.04
CA THR A 15 -13.40 -3.88 9.36
C THR A 15 -14.55 -2.94 8.96
N LEU A 16 -15.07 -3.06 7.74
CA LEU A 16 -16.19 -2.24 7.27
C LEU A 16 -17.45 -2.49 8.10
N ALA A 17 -17.77 -3.76 8.38
CA ALA A 17 -18.91 -4.12 9.22
C ALA A 17 -18.76 -3.61 10.66
N ALA A 18 -17.53 -3.53 11.20
CA ALA A 18 -17.26 -2.93 12.49
C ALA A 18 -17.42 -1.39 12.44
N ILE A 19 -16.89 -0.72 11.42
CA ILE A 19 -17.05 0.73 11.23
C ILE A 19 -18.53 1.11 11.13
N ASP A 20 -19.36 0.31 10.46
CA ASP A 20 -20.81 0.55 10.35
C ASP A 20 -21.54 0.49 11.70
N LYS A 21 -20.90 -0.05 12.74
CA LYS A 21 -21.39 -0.04 14.13
C LYS A 21 -20.83 1.09 14.98
N TYR A 22 -20.09 2.05 14.42
CA TYR A 22 -19.42 3.14 15.15
C TYR A 22 -20.35 3.85 16.16
N GLU A 23 -21.60 4.14 15.78
CA GLU A 23 -22.54 4.87 16.64
C GLU A 23 -23.03 4.03 17.82
N THR A 24 -23.05 2.71 17.68
CA THR A 24 -23.57 1.78 18.69
C THR A 24 -22.50 1.07 19.50
N GLU A 25 -21.26 1.00 19.00
CA GLU A 25 -20.20 0.18 19.57
C GLU A 25 -19.05 1.05 20.13
N PRO A 26 -18.94 1.18 21.47
CA PRO A 26 -17.88 1.97 22.11
C PRO A 26 -16.46 1.54 21.71
N LYS A 27 -16.22 0.24 21.53
CA LYS A 27 -14.87 -0.26 21.19
C LYS A 27 -14.39 0.22 19.82
N VAL A 28 -15.31 0.30 18.86
CA VAL A 28 -15.03 0.85 17.53
C VAL A 28 -14.68 2.34 17.64
N ARG A 29 -15.41 3.12 18.45
CA ARG A 29 -15.09 4.54 18.68
C ARG A 29 -13.72 4.73 19.33
N ALA A 30 -13.40 3.90 20.31
CA ALA A 30 -12.09 3.89 20.95
C ALA A 30 -10.98 3.59 19.94
N ALA A 31 -11.15 2.59 19.08
CA ALA A 31 -10.19 2.29 18.01
C ALA A 31 -10.00 3.48 17.05
N PHE A 32 -11.07 4.19 16.66
CA PHE A 32 -10.95 5.40 15.82
C PHE A 32 -10.16 6.53 16.49
N THR A 33 -10.28 6.68 17.80
CA THR A 33 -9.47 7.64 18.55
C THR A 33 -8.01 7.19 18.58
N THR A 34 -7.78 5.91 18.91
CA THR A 34 -6.45 5.31 19.05
C THR A 34 -5.64 5.33 17.76
N PHE A 35 -6.22 4.96 16.62
CA PHE A 35 -5.47 4.83 15.37
C PHE A 35 -5.52 6.07 14.49
N PHE A 36 -6.52 6.95 14.65
CA PHE A 36 -6.74 8.06 13.73
C PHE A 36 -7.00 9.41 14.40
N GLY A 37 -7.04 9.48 15.74
CA GLY A 37 -7.27 10.71 16.48
C GLY A 37 -8.64 11.32 16.20
N VAL A 38 -9.60 10.50 15.78
CA VAL A 38 -10.97 10.95 15.55
C VAL A 38 -11.67 10.94 16.90
N LYS A 39 -11.90 12.12 17.47
CA LYS A 39 -12.55 12.28 18.78
C LYS A 39 -13.81 11.44 18.87
N GLU A 40 -13.95 10.69 19.96
CA GLU A 40 -15.16 9.91 20.23
C GLU A 40 -16.37 10.81 20.32
N THR A 41 -17.36 10.54 19.48
CA THR A 41 -18.67 11.16 19.56
C THR A 41 -19.72 10.09 19.27
N ALA A 42 -20.94 10.29 19.76
CA ALA A 42 -22.02 9.31 19.56
C ALA A 42 -22.44 9.16 18.08
N LYS A 43 -22.10 10.13 17.22
CA LYS A 43 -22.44 10.14 15.80
C LYS A 43 -21.19 10.05 14.94
N ALA A 44 -21.29 9.41 13.77
CA ALA A 44 -20.17 9.37 12.84
C ALA A 44 -19.79 10.79 12.37
N THR A 45 -18.51 11.15 12.51
CA THR A 45 -17.97 12.43 12.02
C THR A 45 -17.45 12.29 10.59
N THR A 46 -17.16 13.42 9.92
CA THR A 46 -16.49 13.41 8.61
C THR A 46 -15.18 12.61 8.61
N GLY A 47 -14.45 12.58 9.74
CA GLY A 47 -13.25 11.76 9.90
C GLY A 47 -13.56 10.28 9.75
N VAL A 48 -14.58 9.78 10.47
CA VAL A 48 -15.06 8.39 10.36
C VAL A 48 -15.49 8.08 8.93
N THR A 49 -16.30 8.95 8.33
CA THR A 49 -16.81 8.77 6.96
C THR A 49 -15.69 8.69 5.93
N ASN A 50 -14.66 9.53 6.04
CA ASN A 50 -13.52 9.51 5.11
C ASN A 50 -12.66 8.25 5.26
N ILE A 51 -12.39 7.83 6.49
CA ILE A 51 -11.63 6.60 6.75
C ILE A 51 -12.41 5.36 6.27
N ARG A 52 -13.73 5.32 6.52
CA ARG A 52 -14.61 4.28 5.97
C ARG A 52 -14.54 4.21 4.44
N LYS A 53 -14.57 5.37 3.76
CA LYS A 53 -14.45 5.43 2.29
C LYS A 53 -13.13 4.86 1.79
N ILE A 54 -12.02 5.15 2.48
CA ILE A 54 -10.71 4.59 2.17
C ILE A 54 -10.75 3.06 2.25
N PHE A 55 -11.25 2.49 3.36
CA PHE A 55 -11.40 1.04 3.49
C PHE A 55 -12.33 0.45 2.43
N GLN A 56 -13.41 1.15 2.08
CA GLN A 56 -14.35 0.71 1.04
C GLN A 56 -13.66 0.65 -0.33
N TRP A 57 -12.85 1.64 -0.69
CA TRP A 57 -12.13 1.64 -1.98
C TRP A 57 -11.10 0.51 -2.05
N VAL A 58 -10.35 0.27 -0.97
CA VAL A 58 -9.38 -0.83 -0.88
C VAL A 58 -10.10 -2.18 -0.92
N TYR A 59 -11.22 -2.33 -0.23
CA TYR A 59 -12.07 -3.52 -0.33
C TYR A 59 -12.59 -3.74 -1.75
N ASN A 60 -13.11 -2.69 -2.41
CA ASN A 60 -13.59 -2.77 -3.78
C ASN A 60 -12.47 -3.19 -4.76
N PHE A 61 -11.23 -2.75 -4.51
CA PHE A 61 -10.05 -3.17 -5.27
C PHE A 61 -9.78 -4.67 -5.11
N PHE A 62 -9.68 -5.18 -3.88
CA PHE A 62 -9.38 -6.60 -3.63
C PHE A 62 -10.55 -7.56 -3.89
N SER A 63 -11.79 -7.08 -3.86
CA SER A 63 -12.98 -7.87 -4.20
C SER A 63 -13.31 -7.85 -5.70
N PHE A 64 -12.55 -7.11 -6.51
CA PHE A 64 -12.84 -6.87 -7.93
C PHE A 64 -14.27 -6.36 -8.15
N ALA A 65 -14.71 -5.43 -7.32
CA ALA A 65 -16.07 -4.90 -7.36
C ALA A 65 -16.39 -4.31 -8.75
N LEU A 66 -17.64 -4.50 -9.18
CA LEU A 66 -18.17 -3.97 -10.44
C LEU A 66 -19.12 -2.80 -10.16
N ASN A 67 -19.16 -1.84 -11.08
CA ASN A 67 -20.20 -0.82 -11.16
C ASN A 67 -21.53 -1.48 -11.58
N ASP A 68 -22.63 -0.72 -11.46
CA ASP A 68 -23.98 -1.18 -11.84
C ASP A 68 -24.07 -1.57 -13.32
N ASP A 69 -23.21 -1.01 -14.18
CA ASP A 69 -23.11 -1.32 -15.61
C ASP A 69 -22.22 -2.54 -15.92
N GLY A 70 -21.69 -3.22 -14.88
CA GLY A 70 -20.82 -4.38 -14.99
C GLY A 70 -19.35 -4.05 -15.27
N THR A 71 -18.96 -2.77 -15.34
CA THR A 71 -17.55 -2.38 -15.50
C THR A 71 -16.79 -2.49 -14.17
N PRO A 72 -15.50 -2.87 -14.16
CA PRO A 72 -14.73 -2.92 -12.92
C PRO A 72 -14.54 -1.54 -12.29
N TRP A 73 -14.59 -1.48 -10.95
CA TRP A 73 -14.14 -0.31 -10.19
C TRP A 73 -12.64 -0.06 -10.39
N TYR A 74 -11.86 -1.13 -10.50
CA TYR A 74 -10.41 -1.10 -10.68
C TYR A 74 -9.88 -2.33 -11.45
N PRO A 75 -8.68 -2.22 -12.06
CA PRO A 75 -8.14 -0.98 -12.61
C PRO A 75 -8.98 -0.55 -13.81
N ILE A 76 -9.43 0.72 -13.85
CA ILE A 76 -10.32 1.23 -14.91
C ILE A 76 -9.67 1.15 -16.30
N ASP A 77 -8.34 1.12 -16.38
CA ASP A 77 -7.55 1.19 -17.61
C ASP A 77 -6.41 0.15 -17.71
N ASN A 78 -6.45 -0.92 -16.89
CA ASN A 78 -5.37 -1.93 -16.81
C ASN A 78 -3.97 -1.34 -16.53
N SER A 79 -3.89 -0.27 -15.74
CA SER A 79 -2.62 0.38 -15.37
C SER A 79 -2.07 -0.04 -14.00
N ARG A 80 -2.62 -1.10 -13.39
CA ARG A 80 -2.20 -1.57 -12.06
C ARG A 80 -1.76 -3.02 -12.06
N TYR A 81 -0.57 -3.26 -11.52
CA TYR A 81 0.08 -4.56 -11.54
C TYR A 81 0.68 -4.89 -10.17
N ILE A 82 0.78 -6.19 -9.88
CA ILE A 82 1.49 -6.70 -8.70
C ILE A 82 2.58 -7.65 -9.19
N PHE A 83 3.82 -7.40 -8.77
CA PHE A 83 4.99 -8.22 -9.09
C PHE A 83 5.56 -8.87 -7.84
N CYS A 84 6.00 -10.13 -7.94
CA CYS A 84 6.58 -10.90 -6.82
C CYS A 84 8.10 -10.69 -6.65
N ASP A 85 8.68 -9.69 -7.31
CA ASP A 85 10.10 -9.33 -7.27
C ASP A 85 10.31 -8.00 -8.01
N SER A 86 11.52 -7.42 -7.96
CA SER A 86 11.94 -6.26 -8.75
C SER A 86 12.75 -6.60 -10.01
N THR A 87 13.13 -7.87 -10.19
CA THR A 87 14.03 -8.34 -11.28
C THR A 87 13.47 -8.20 -12.70
N TRP A 88 12.22 -7.78 -12.86
CA TRP A 88 11.61 -7.47 -14.16
C TRP A 88 12.07 -6.12 -14.75
N LEU A 89 12.73 -5.29 -13.95
CA LEU A 89 13.34 -4.04 -14.39
C LEU A 89 14.74 -4.28 -14.98
N ILE A 90 15.06 -3.59 -16.07
CA ILE A 90 16.37 -3.67 -16.74
C ILE A 90 17.03 -2.31 -16.73
N GLU A 91 18.28 -2.24 -16.27
CA GLU A 91 19.06 -1.00 -16.27
C GLU A 91 19.29 -0.52 -17.71
N GLN A 92 19.17 0.79 -17.93
CA GLN A 92 19.45 1.50 -19.18
C GLN A 92 20.43 2.63 -18.90
N THR A 93 21.11 3.10 -19.95
CA THR A 93 21.99 4.27 -19.90
C THR A 93 21.31 5.51 -20.48
N GLN A 94 21.91 6.68 -20.26
CA GLN A 94 21.32 7.97 -20.66
C GLN A 94 21.29 8.15 -22.19
N ASP A 95 22.25 7.54 -22.88
CA ASP A 95 22.46 7.55 -24.32
C ASP A 95 21.69 6.45 -25.07
N ASP A 96 21.09 5.49 -24.36
CA ASP A 96 20.18 4.51 -24.96
C ASP A 96 19.02 5.22 -25.67
N THR A 97 18.52 4.60 -26.74
CA THR A 97 17.34 5.12 -27.46
C THR A 97 16.10 5.04 -26.58
N ALA A 98 15.42 6.17 -26.40
CA ALA A 98 14.14 6.24 -25.71
C ALA A 98 13.07 5.44 -26.45
N LYS A 99 12.27 4.68 -25.71
CA LYS A 99 11.21 3.82 -26.24
C LYS A 99 9.84 4.28 -25.78
N ASP A 100 8.84 4.13 -26.63
CA ASP A 100 7.45 4.42 -26.32
C ASP A 100 6.77 3.28 -25.55
N TYR A 101 5.49 3.48 -25.20
CA TYR A 101 4.66 2.48 -24.52
C TYR A 101 4.43 1.18 -25.34
N GLN A 102 4.80 1.15 -26.62
CA GLN A 102 4.79 -0.04 -27.48
C GLN A 102 6.17 -0.70 -27.58
N GLY A 103 7.20 -0.10 -26.99
CA GLY A 103 8.59 -0.55 -27.06
C GLY A 103 9.35 -0.06 -28.30
N ASN A 104 8.76 0.81 -29.12
CA ASN A 104 9.38 1.35 -30.33
C ASN A 104 10.25 2.57 -30.00
N GLY A 105 11.35 2.73 -30.73
CA GLY A 105 12.22 3.91 -30.58
C GLY A 105 11.49 5.21 -30.92
N ILE A 106 11.63 6.23 -30.07
CA ILE A 106 11.07 7.56 -30.26
C ILE A 106 11.97 8.34 -31.22
N ILE A 107 11.34 9.08 -32.14
CA ILE A 107 12.06 9.92 -33.11
C ILE A 107 11.78 11.41 -32.92
N ASP A 108 12.76 12.24 -33.29
CA ASP A 108 12.64 13.69 -33.35
C ASP A 108 11.92 14.14 -34.63
N LYS A 109 11.71 15.46 -34.76
CA LYS A 109 11.09 16.07 -35.95
C LYS A 109 11.87 15.87 -37.26
N ASN A 110 13.13 15.45 -37.17
CA ASN A 110 14.02 15.21 -38.30
C ASN A 110 14.14 13.72 -38.63
N GLY A 111 13.48 12.84 -37.87
CA GLY A 111 13.54 11.39 -38.03
C GLY A 111 14.71 10.71 -37.33
N ASN A 112 15.45 11.41 -36.46
CA ASN A 112 16.54 10.82 -35.69
C ASN A 112 16.01 10.17 -34.41
N LEU A 113 16.64 9.08 -33.97
CA LEU A 113 16.36 8.46 -32.68
C LEU A 113 16.71 9.42 -31.53
N VAL A 114 15.82 9.48 -30.54
CA VAL A 114 15.96 10.34 -29.36
C VAL A 114 16.59 9.54 -28.22
N PRO A 115 17.69 9.99 -27.60
CA PRO A 115 18.24 9.34 -26.42
C PRO A 115 17.38 9.61 -25.17
N ILE A 116 17.41 8.71 -24.18
CA ILE A 116 16.59 8.80 -22.96
C ILE A 116 16.76 10.13 -22.23
N GLU A 117 17.99 10.65 -22.10
CA GLU A 117 18.21 11.93 -21.40
C GLU A 117 17.57 13.13 -22.07
N SER A 118 17.27 13.05 -23.37
CA SER A 118 16.66 14.12 -24.15
C SER A 118 15.13 14.17 -23.99
N ILE A 119 14.52 13.16 -23.35
CA ILE A 119 13.10 13.14 -23.08
C ILE A 119 12.78 14.14 -21.95
N PRO A 120 11.93 15.17 -22.18
CA PRO A 120 11.73 16.33 -21.30
C PRO A 120 12.07 16.16 -19.82
N GLY A 121 11.21 15.83 -18.86
CA GLY A 121 11.64 15.76 -17.44
C GLY A 121 12.68 14.67 -17.03
N TYR A 122 13.24 13.86 -17.93
CA TYR A 122 14.06 12.69 -17.55
C TYR A 122 15.47 13.06 -17.07
N LYS A 123 16.12 14.04 -17.68
CA LYS A 123 17.42 14.54 -17.17
C LYS A 123 17.33 15.00 -15.70
N THR A 124 16.24 15.67 -15.35
CA THR A 124 15.94 16.06 -13.97
C THR A 124 15.66 14.85 -13.09
N ALA A 125 14.84 13.89 -13.53
CA ALA A 125 14.53 12.68 -12.77
C ALA A 125 15.79 11.86 -12.44
N ILE A 126 16.72 11.74 -13.40
CA ILE A 126 18.03 11.13 -13.22
C ILE A 126 18.84 11.88 -12.14
N GLY A 127 18.80 13.21 -12.13
CA GLY A 127 19.53 14.03 -11.14
C GLY A 127 18.83 14.24 -9.79
N THR A 128 17.60 13.76 -9.60
CA THR A 128 16.77 14.12 -8.42
C THR A 128 17.25 13.46 -7.12
N LYS A 129 17.84 12.26 -7.19
CA LYS A 129 18.44 11.57 -6.04
C LYS A 129 19.82 11.06 -6.41
N ALA A 130 20.75 11.14 -5.46
CA ALA A 130 22.09 10.60 -5.65
C ALA A 130 22.02 9.10 -5.97
N GLY A 131 22.69 8.68 -7.05
CA GLY A 131 22.73 7.30 -7.49
C GLY A 131 21.50 6.81 -8.27
N ASN A 132 20.55 7.68 -8.64
CA ASN A 132 19.44 7.30 -9.49
C ASN A 132 19.93 6.68 -10.82
N LYS A 133 19.42 5.49 -11.11
CA LYS A 133 19.59 4.77 -12.38
C LYS A 133 18.30 4.81 -13.19
N ILE A 134 18.41 4.46 -14.47
CA ILE A 134 17.29 4.37 -15.40
C ILE A 134 16.93 2.90 -15.52
N TRP A 135 15.67 2.57 -15.30
CA TRP A 135 15.16 1.21 -15.37
C TRP A 135 14.02 1.11 -16.37
N TRP A 136 14.01 0.04 -17.16
CA TRP A 136 13.03 -0.24 -18.20
C TRP A 136 12.24 -1.50 -17.89
N SER A 137 10.91 -1.46 -18.04
CA SER A 137 10.01 -2.58 -17.74
C SER A 137 9.76 -3.53 -18.90
N GLY A 138 9.95 -3.06 -20.14
CA GLY A 138 9.29 -3.61 -21.33
C GLY A 138 9.73 -5.00 -21.81
N GLN A 139 10.66 -5.66 -21.11
CA GLN A 139 11.07 -7.02 -21.45
C GLN A 139 10.32 -8.09 -20.65
N TYR A 140 10.00 -7.80 -19.38
CA TYR A 140 9.46 -8.78 -18.44
C TYR A 140 8.13 -8.35 -17.80
N ALA A 141 7.66 -7.14 -18.11
CA ALA A 141 6.36 -6.63 -17.69
C ALA A 141 5.38 -6.57 -18.89
N PRO A 142 4.06 -6.63 -18.63
CA PRO A 142 3.03 -6.46 -19.66
C PRO A 142 2.88 -5.00 -20.16
N PHE A 143 3.74 -4.10 -19.71
CA PHE A 143 3.76 -2.68 -20.07
C PHE A 143 5.20 -2.18 -20.27
N ASN A 144 5.34 -1.08 -20.99
CA ASN A 144 6.62 -0.52 -21.42
C ASN A 144 6.80 0.90 -20.88
N GLY A 145 7.64 1.06 -19.87
CA GLY A 145 7.93 2.37 -19.32
C GLY A 145 9.20 2.43 -18.49
N TYR A 146 9.47 3.65 -18.03
CA TYR A 146 10.69 4.01 -17.32
C TYR A 146 10.45 4.25 -15.84
N TYR A 147 11.40 3.77 -15.04
CA TYR A 147 11.47 4.00 -13.60
C TYR A 147 12.83 4.59 -13.24
N PHE A 148 12.84 5.57 -12.35
CA PHE A 148 14.05 6.26 -11.91
C PHE A 148 14.24 6.05 -10.43
N SER A 149 15.22 5.22 -10.08
CA SER A 149 15.47 4.81 -8.70
C SER A 149 16.92 4.38 -8.52
N PRO A 150 17.51 4.53 -7.32
CA PRO A 150 18.86 4.05 -7.07
C PRO A 150 18.98 2.53 -7.14
N THR A 151 17.91 1.80 -6.79
CA THR A 151 17.94 0.33 -6.68
C THR A 151 17.25 -0.37 -7.83
N GLY A 152 16.09 0.13 -8.29
CA GLY A 152 15.27 -0.52 -9.33
C GLY A 152 15.23 -2.04 -9.22
N ALA A 153 15.87 -2.76 -10.15
CA ALA A 153 15.89 -4.22 -10.18
C ALA A 153 16.48 -4.87 -8.91
N ASP A 154 17.38 -4.17 -8.23
CA ASP A 154 18.05 -4.62 -7.01
C ASP A 154 17.25 -4.33 -5.73
N TYR A 155 16.06 -3.72 -5.83
CA TYR A 155 15.28 -3.31 -4.65
C TYR A 155 15.00 -4.49 -3.69
N CYS A 156 14.58 -5.63 -4.24
CA CYS A 156 14.28 -6.84 -3.46
C CYS A 156 15.51 -7.67 -3.08
N SER A 157 16.72 -7.29 -3.52
CA SER A 157 17.97 -7.92 -3.09
C SER A 157 18.31 -7.59 -1.64
N ASN A 158 17.74 -6.52 -1.08
CA ASN A 158 17.86 -6.21 0.35
C ASN A 158 16.87 -7.07 1.16
N PRO A 159 17.34 -7.92 2.08
CA PRO A 159 16.47 -8.81 2.86
C PRO A 159 15.51 -8.07 3.81
N LYS A 160 15.73 -6.76 4.05
CA LYS A 160 14.84 -5.92 4.85
C LYS A 160 13.72 -5.26 4.02
N SER A 161 13.83 -5.21 2.70
CA SER A 161 12.76 -4.69 1.84
C SER A 161 11.64 -5.72 1.80
N LEU A 162 10.40 -5.35 2.11
CA LEU A 162 9.26 -6.28 2.06
C LEU A 162 8.35 -6.03 0.86
N GLY A 163 8.10 -4.76 0.55
CA GLY A 163 7.33 -4.35 -0.61
C GLY A 163 7.52 -2.86 -0.90
N LEU A 164 7.07 -2.44 -2.06
CA LEU A 164 7.13 -1.05 -2.53
C LEU A 164 6.03 -0.79 -3.55
N THR A 165 5.40 0.37 -3.45
CA THR A 165 4.59 0.94 -4.52
C THR A 165 5.45 1.78 -5.45
N SER A 166 5.44 1.45 -6.74
CA SER A 166 6.21 2.12 -7.77
C SER A 166 5.31 2.79 -8.81
N PHE A 167 5.84 3.83 -9.45
CA PHE A 167 5.16 4.57 -10.52
C PHE A 167 6.05 4.57 -11.76
N ILE A 168 5.60 3.88 -12.80
CA ILE A 168 6.32 3.70 -14.05
C ILE A 168 5.78 4.68 -15.07
N SER A 169 6.67 5.43 -15.71
CA SER A 169 6.31 6.39 -16.74
C SER A 169 6.34 5.74 -18.12
N GLU A 170 5.17 5.53 -18.71
CA GLU A 170 5.06 5.21 -20.14
C GLU A 170 5.14 6.49 -20.98
N LEU A 171 5.81 6.40 -22.12
CA LEU A 171 5.93 7.50 -23.08
C LEU A 171 4.90 7.31 -24.20
N GLU A 172 3.93 8.22 -24.29
CA GLU A 172 2.97 8.23 -25.40
C GLU A 172 3.57 8.94 -26.61
N VAL A 173 3.38 8.38 -27.80
CA VAL A 173 3.78 9.00 -29.07
C VAL A 173 2.58 9.26 -29.99
N ASN A 174 2.79 10.15 -30.95
CA ASN A 174 1.90 10.25 -32.10
C ASN A 174 2.17 9.07 -33.05
N THR A 175 1.18 8.21 -33.24
CA THR A 175 1.33 6.97 -34.04
C THR A 175 1.62 7.22 -35.52
N LYS A 176 1.40 8.43 -36.05
CA LYS A 176 1.75 8.78 -37.43
C LYS A 176 3.19 9.24 -37.58
N THR A 177 3.76 9.87 -36.55
CA THR A 177 5.06 10.55 -36.64
C THR A 177 6.12 9.94 -35.72
N GLY A 178 5.77 9.05 -34.79
CA GLY A 178 6.68 8.49 -33.78
C GLY A 178 7.20 9.51 -32.75
N THR A 179 6.71 10.76 -32.81
CA THR A 179 7.17 11.84 -31.92
C THR A 179 6.45 11.78 -30.58
N LEU A 180 7.16 12.11 -29.51
CA LEU A 180 6.60 12.20 -28.16
C LEU A 180 5.36 13.11 -28.11
N LYS A 181 4.26 12.58 -27.57
CA LYS A 181 2.98 13.27 -27.35
C LYS A 181 2.77 13.58 -25.87
N GLY A 182 3.15 12.67 -24.98
CA GLY A 182 2.83 12.80 -23.57
C GLY A 182 3.38 11.65 -22.73
N ARG A 183 2.86 11.53 -21.51
CA ARG A 183 3.25 10.49 -20.56
C ARG A 183 2.01 9.97 -19.83
N ARG A 184 2.01 8.68 -19.54
CA ARG A 184 1.05 8.03 -18.65
C ARG A 184 1.82 7.39 -17.49
N GLN A 185 1.22 7.37 -16.31
CA GLN A 185 1.77 6.63 -15.17
C GLN A 185 1.07 5.28 -15.08
N VAL A 186 1.85 4.25 -14.80
CA VAL A 186 1.41 2.91 -14.43
C VAL A 186 1.79 2.74 -12.97
N GLU A 187 0.84 2.35 -12.13
CA GLU A 187 1.06 2.21 -10.69
C GLU A 187 1.15 0.73 -10.33
N ASP A 188 2.27 0.29 -9.78
CA ASP A 188 2.46 -1.12 -9.43
C ASP A 188 2.89 -1.30 -7.99
N ILE A 189 2.65 -2.52 -7.50
CA ILE A 189 3.12 -3.01 -6.21
C ILE A 189 4.17 -4.08 -6.47
N ILE A 190 5.35 -3.89 -5.93
CA ILE A 190 6.41 -4.89 -5.86
C ILE A 190 6.34 -5.53 -4.47
N ILE A 191 6.15 -6.84 -4.42
CA ILE A 191 6.23 -7.63 -3.19
C ILE A 191 7.52 -8.45 -3.25
N CYS A 192 8.46 -8.18 -2.35
CA CYS A 192 9.75 -8.86 -2.36
C CYS A 192 9.65 -10.29 -1.80
N PRO A 193 10.49 -11.24 -2.25
CA PRO A 193 10.50 -12.61 -1.74
C PRO A 193 10.64 -12.71 -0.21
N SER A 194 11.42 -11.81 0.37
CA SER A 194 11.61 -11.62 1.82
C SER A 194 10.29 -11.46 2.59
N SER A 195 9.25 -10.85 2.01
CA SER A 195 7.92 -10.72 2.63
C SER A 195 7.27 -12.07 2.94
N PHE A 196 7.57 -13.11 2.15
CA PHE A 196 7.07 -14.46 2.35
C PHE A 196 7.88 -15.26 3.38
N THR A 197 9.11 -14.84 3.66
CA THR A 197 10.05 -15.54 4.55
C THR A 197 10.30 -14.83 5.87
N THR A 198 9.61 -13.71 6.15
CA THR A 198 9.70 -13.05 7.46
C THR A 198 9.20 -13.95 8.58
N SER A 199 9.48 -13.57 9.83
CA SER A 199 8.96 -14.22 11.03
C SER A 199 7.50 -13.89 11.34
N ALA A 200 6.85 -13.00 10.58
CA ALA A 200 5.45 -12.65 10.78
C ALA A 200 4.54 -13.88 10.55
N PRO A 201 3.38 -13.95 11.21
CA PRO A 201 2.38 -14.97 10.95
C PRO A 201 2.05 -15.15 9.46
N ASN A 202 1.80 -16.40 9.04
CA ASN A 202 1.44 -16.69 7.64
C ASN A 202 0.02 -16.24 7.27
N SER A 203 -0.84 -16.00 8.25
CA SER A 203 -2.24 -15.60 8.10
C SER A 203 -2.76 -14.97 9.39
N PHE A 204 -3.91 -14.29 9.34
CA PHE A 204 -4.59 -13.82 10.55
C PHE A 204 -4.96 -14.97 11.50
N THR A 205 -5.35 -16.14 10.99
CA THR A 205 -5.60 -17.34 11.81
C THR A 205 -4.34 -17.79 12.55
N ALA A 206 -3.19 -17.78 11.88
CA ALA A 206 -1.92 -18.09 12.52
C ALA A 206 -1.55 -17.02 13.57
N GLY A 207 -1.92 -15.75 13.34
CA GLY A 207 -1.76 -14.68 14.32
C GLY A 207 -2.66 -14.87 15.55
N ASP A 208 -3.94 -15.21 15.37
CA ASP A 208 -4.91 -15.48 16.45
C ASP A 208 -4.40 -16.55 17.41
N ALA A 209 -3.82 -17.62 16.87
CA ALA A 209 -3.26 -18.72 17.65
C ALA A 209 -2.08 -18.31 18.56
N LEU A 210 -1.44 -17.16 18.29
CA LEU A 210 -0.34 -16.61 19.10
C LEU A 210 -0.84 -15.60 20.16
N ILE A 211 -2.11 -15.18 20.11
CA ILE A 211 -2.62 -14.18 21.03
C ILE A 211 -2.86 -14.80 22.40
N SER A 212 -2.22 -14.20 23.40
CA SER A 212 -2.53 -14.36 24.81
C SER A 212 -2.56 -12.99 25.47
N ALA A 213 -3.00 -12.90 26.73
CA ALA A 213 -3.05 -11.62 27.42
C ALA A 213 -1.67 -10.94 27.41
N GLY A 214 -1.64 -9.70 26.92
CA GLY A 214 -0.42 -8.91 26.74
C GLY A 214 0.33 -9.12 25.43
N THR A 215 -0.10 -10.00 24.52
CA THR A 215 0.48 -10.08 23.17
C THR A 215 0.27 -8.76 22.43
N GLY A 216 1.33 -8.18 21.84
CA GLY A 216 1.25 -6.93 21.08
C GLY A 216 0.58 -7.11 19.71
N LEU A 217 -0.27 -6.17 19.29
CA LEU A 217 -0.98 -6.26 18.00
C LEU A 217 -0.02 -6.34 16.79
N ASP A 218 1.11 -5.64 16.87
CA ASP A 218 2.17 -5.64 15.86
C ASP A 218 2.85 -7.00 15.69
N THR A 219 2.88 -7.81 16.74
CA THR A 219 3.48 -9.15 16.69
C THR A 219 2.60 -10.20 16.01
N VAL A 220 1.32 -9.89 15.79
CA VAL A 220 0.34 -10.79 15.19
C VAL A 220 -0.16 -10.31 13.82
N LEU A 221 0.49 -9.31 13.22
CA LEU A 221 0.19 -8.94 11.84
C LEU A 221 0.64 -10.03 10.86
N PRO A 222 -0.22 -10.49 9.94
CA PRO A 222 0.18 -11.48 8.95
C PRO A 222 1.11 -10.89 7.90
N LYS A 223 1.86 -11.73 7.19
CA LYS A 223 2.70 -11.32 6.04
C LYS A 223 1.92 -10.56 4.96
N SER A 224 0.64 -10.86 4.78
CA SER A 224 -0.24 -10.15 3.85
C SER A 224 -0.46 -8.68 4.19
N ALA A 225 -0.17 -8.27 5.43
CA ALA A 225 -0.22 -6.87 5.85
C ALA A 225 0.67 -5.98 4.95
N THR A 226 1.79 -6.50 4.43
CA THR A 226 2.61 -5.78 3.44
C THR A 226 1.84 -5.45 2.18
N LEU A 227 1.09 -6.39 1.61
CA LEU A 227 0.27 -6.13 0.41
C LEU A 227 -0.86 -5.14 0.71
N LEU A 228 -1.49 -5.26 1.89
CA LEU A 228 -2.52 -4.31 2.32
C LEU A 228 -1.94 -2.90 2.47
N HIS A 229 -0.78 -2.76 3.10
CA HIS A 229 -0.04 -1.50 3.23
C HIS A 229 0.17 -0.85 1.85
N GLU A 230 0.81 -1.57 0.93
CA GLU A 230 1.13 -1.04 -0.40
C GLU A 230 -0.11 -0.70 -1.21
N SER A 231 -1.24 -1.39 -0.99
CA SER A 231 -2.49 -1.06 -1.70
C SER A 231 -3.02 0.34 -1.37
N PHE A 232 -2.75 0.88 -0.17
CA PHE A 232 -3.11 2.26 0.14
C PHE A 232 -2.27 3.24 -0.68
N HIS A 233 -0.96 3.01 -0.81
CA HIS A 233 -0.13 3.82 -1.70
C HIS A 233 -0.56 3.72 -3.16
N ASN A 234 -0.84 2.51 -3.64
CA ASN A 234 -1.17 2.28 -5.03
C ASN A 234 -2.49 2.95 -5.43
N LEU A 235 -3.50 2.95 -4.56
CA LEU A 235 -4.81 3.53 -4.86
C LEU A 235 -4.88 5.05 -4.67
N PHE A 236 -4.06 5.62 -3.78
CA PHE A 236 -4.21 7.02 -3.39
C PHE A 236 -2.98 7.89 -3.69
N GLY A 237 -1.84 7.28 -4.04
CA GLY A 237 -0.57 7.98 -4.25
C GLY A 237 -0.15 8.79 -3.03
N THR A 238 0.61 9.86 -3.25
CA THR A 238 1.12 10.75 -2.18
C THR A 238 0.42 12.10 -2.10
N THR A 239 -0.47 12.40 -3.04
CA THR A 239 -1.05 13.73 -3.20
C THR A 239 -2.57 13.72 -3.02
N GLY A 240 -3.14 14.91 -2.82
CA GLY A 240 -4.58 15.09 -2.70
C GLY A 240 -5.16 14.70 -1.33
N GLN A 241 -6.49 14.74 -1.26
CA GLN A 241 -7.24 14.58 -0.02
C GLN A 241 -6.97 13.22 0.67
N TYR A 242 -6.73 12.17 -0.10
CA TYR A 242 -6.53 10.80 0.41
C TYR A 242 -5.11 10.26 0.22
N GLY A 243 -4.20 11.00 -0.42
CA GLY A 243 -2.82 10.52 -0.61
C GLY A 243 -2.09 10.22 0.70
N PHE A 244 -1.19 9.25 0.67
CA PHE A 244 -0.47 8.69 1.81
C PHE A 244 1.01 9.08 1.81
N LEU A 245 1.64 9.10 2.98
CA LEU A 245 3.07 9.40 3.14
C LEU A 245 3.90 8.31 2.48
N GLN A 246 4.87 8.65 1.62
CA GLN A 246 5.90 7.71 1.12
C GLN A 246 7.29 7.94 1.74
N VAL A 247 7.45 9.10 2.40
CA VAL A 247 8.68 9.52 3.04
C VAL A 247 8.32 9.94 4.45
N GLY A 248 9.04 9.37 5.43
CA GLY A 248 8.70 9.56 6.83
C GLY A 248 7.41 8.84 7.21
N GLU A 249 7.13 7.69 6.60
CA GLU A 249 6.18 6.72 7.15
C GLU A 249 6.66 6.21 8.50
N GLU A 250 5.72 5.74 9.31
CA GLU A 250 6.00 5.11 10.59
C GLU A 250 5.41 3.70 10.62
N TYR A 251 6.20 2.75 11.13
CA TYR A 251 5.83 1.34 11.20
C TYR A 251 5.70 0.84 12.63
N ASN A 252 6.29 1.56 13.60
CA ASN A 252 6.14 1.22 15.00
C ASN A 252 4.72 1.53 15.49
N LEU A 253 4.03 0.53 16.02
CA LEU A 253 2.65 0.63 16.51
C LEU A 253 2.45 1.75 17.54
N MET A 254 3.34 1.87 18.52
CA MET A 254 3.20 2.88 19.57
C MET A 254 3.42 4.29 19.02
N THR A 255 4.34 4.46 18.05
CA THR A 255 4.50 5.75 17.37
C THR A 255 3.29 6.06 16.48
N CYS A 256 2.74 5.08 15.76
CA CYS A 256 1.51 5.24 14.97
C CYS A 256 0.32 5.70 15.84
N ILE A 257 0.15 5.11 17.02
CA ILE A 257 -0.87 5.51 18.00
C ILE A 257 -0.55 6.91 18.56
N SER A 258 0.71 7.21 18.86
CA SER A 258 1.12 8.55 19.32
C SER A 258 0.77 9.63 18.30
N TRP A 259 1.00 9.37 17.02
CA TRP A 259 0.64 10.30 15.93
C TRP A 259 -0.86 10.57 15.86
N ALA A 260 -1.71 9.62 16.24
CA ALA A 260 -3.13 9.85 16.33
C ALA A 260 -3.45 11.01 17.31
N ASN A 261 -2.63 11.22 18.33
CA ASN A 261 -2.79 12.31 19.29
C ASN A 261 -2.11 13.62 18.85
N VAL A 262 -0.89 13.55 18.31
CA VAL A 262 -0.06 14.74 18.06
C VAL A 262 -0.05 15.22 16.60
N ASN A 263 -0.38 14.35 15.65
CA ASN A 263 -0.34 14.61 14.22
C ASN A 263 -1.42 13.82 13.46
N ALA A 264 -2.67 13.89 13.92
CA ALA A 264 -3.74 13.02 13.43
C ALA A 264 -3.98 13.16 11.91
N VAL A 265 -4.06 14.40 11.41
CA VAL A 265 -4.50 14.67 10.03
C VAL A 265 -3.38 14.44 9.01
N ASN A 266 -2.15 14.85 9.31
CA ASN A 266 -1.02 14.76 8.37
C ASN A 266 -0.10 13.57 8.65
N GLY A 267 -0.23 12.93 9.81
CA GLY A 267 0.48 11.70 10.19
C GLY A 267 -0.45 10.50 10.15
N ALA A 268 -1.17 10.24 11.24
CA ALA A 268 -1.92 8.99 11.43
C ALA A 268 -2.92 8.67 10.32
N ARG A 269 -3.70 9.64 9.84
CA ARG A 269 -4.69 9.45 8.75
C ARG A 269 -4.05 9.36 7.36
N LYS A 270 -2.75 9.61 7.26
CA LYS A 270 -1.96 9.64 6.03
C LYS A 270 -0.88 8.55 6.02
N ASN A 271 -0.78 7.77 7.09
CA ASN A 271 0.18 6.68 7.24
C ASN A 271 -0.56 5.35 6.99
N PRO A 272 -0.18 4.53 5.99
CA PRO A 272 -0.89 3.29 5.69
C PRO A 272 -0.89 2.31 6.86
N GLU A 273 0.20 2.29 7.65
CA GLU A 273 0.34 1.36 8.76
C GLU A 273 -0.75 1.56 9.82
N ASN A 274 -1.23 2.78 10.05
CA ASN A 274 -2.37 3.04 10.94
C ASN A 274 -3.64 2.31 10.46
N TYR A 275 -3.84 2.19 9.15
CA TYR A 275 -4.98 1.47 8.58
C TYR A 275 -4.79 -0.05 8.66
N VAL A 276 -3.56 -0.53 8.46
CA VAL A 276 -3.20 -1.95 8.66
C VAL A 276 -3.47 -2.38 10.11
N PHE A 277 -2.98 -1.62 11.09
CA PHE A 277 -3.22 -1.92 12.50
C PHE A 277 -4.70 -1.84 12.86
N PHE A 278 -5.42 -0.83 12.38
CA PHE A 278 -6.87 -0.74 12.61
C PHE A 278 -7.62 -1.95 12.04
N ALA A 279 -7.30 -2.35 10.80
CA ALA A 279 -7.93 -3.52 10.18
C ALA A 279 -7.63 -4.81 10.94
N ALA A 280 -6.39 -4.99 11.39
CA ALA A 280 -6.01 -6.14 12.21
C ALA A 280 -6.74 -6.16 13.56
N HIS A 281 -6.83 -5.02 14.26
CA HIS A 281 -7.59 -4.92 15.51
C HIS A 281 -9.06 -5.26 15.28
N MET A 282 -9.71 -4.69 14.27
CA MET A 282 -11.11 -5.00 13.98
C MET A 282 -11.31 -6.48 13.62
N PHE A 283 -10.38 -7.07 12.88
CA PHE A 283 -10.45 -8.49 12.53
C PHE A 283 -10.32 -9.41 13.75
N TYR A 284 -9.36 -9.16 14.64
CA TYR A 284 -9.24 -9.94 15.87
C TYR A 284 -10.39 -9.70 16.84
N LEU A 285 -10.96 -8.49 16.87
CA LEU A 285 -12.05 -8.13 17.78
C LEU A 285 -13.43 -8.63 17.32
N TYR A 286 -13.67 -8.73 16.01
CA TYR A 286 -15.00 -9.07 15.46
C TYR A 286 -15.01 -10.20 14.44
N GLY A 287 -13.86 -10.77 14.11
CA GLY A 287 -13.76 -11.91 13.19
C GLY A 287 -14.47 -13.15 13.73
N THR A 288 -14.82 -14.04 12.82
CA THR A 288 -15.64 -15.23 13.10
C THR A 288 -14.82 -16.52 13.02
N ALA A 289 -15.35 -17.60 13.60
CA ALA A 289 -14.74 -18.92 13.50
C ALA A 289 -14.58 -19.40 12.05
N SER A 290 -15.53 -19.07 11.15
CA SER A 290 -15.42 -19.36 9.71
C SER A 290 -14.29 -18.63 9.01
N GLN A 291 -13.87 -17.48 9.55
CA GLN A 291 -12.69 -16.72 9.09
C GLN A 291 -11.41 -17.13 9.84
N GLY A 292 -11.49 -18.18 10.67
CA GLY A 292 -10.37 -18.72 11.44
C GLY A 292 -10.00 -17.92 12.68
N ILE A 293 -10.93 -17.13 13.24
CA ILE A 293 -10.77 -16.49 14.55
C ILE A 293 -11.47 -17.34 15.60
N SER A 294 -10.68 -17.96 16.48
CA SER A 294 -11.18 -18.89 17.50
C SER A 294 -11.75 -18.16 18.72
N ARG A 295 -11.27 -16.93 18.96
CA ARG A 295 -11.66 -16.08 20.07
C ARG A 295 -11.50 -14.62 19.66
N ASN A 296 -12.43 -13.76 20.09
CA ASN A 296 -12.29 -12.34 19.86
C ASN A 296 -11.39 -11.69 20.91
N TRP A 297 -10.44 -10.89 20.43
CA TRP A 297 -9.46 -10.20 21.25
C TRP A 297 -9.59 -8.69 21.09
N ASP A 298 -9.67 -8.00 22.23
CA ASP A 298 -9.53 -6.56 22.27
C ASP A 298 -8.09 -6.18 22.60
N PHE A 299 -7.64 -5.01 22.15
CA PHE A 299 -6.29 -4.52 22.37
C PHE A 299 -6.36 -3.13 22.99
N GLU A 300 -5.49 -2.88 23.97
CA GLU A 300 -5.41 -1.59 24.66
C GLU A 300 -3.99 -1.25 25.08
N ILE A 301 -3.77 -0.01 25.48
CA ILE A 301 -2.49 0.40 26.08
C ILE A 301 -2.37 -0.28 27.45
N ILE A 302 -1.36 -1.12 27.61
CA ILE A 302 -0.97 -1.74 28.88
C ILE A 302 0.46 -1.35 29.23
N GLU A 303 0.74 -1.31 30.54
CA GLU A 303 2.06 -1.02 31.08
C GLU A 303 2.77 -2.34 31.40
N GLU A 304 4.00 -2.47 30.90
CA GLU A 304 4.88 -3.61 31.17
C GLU A 304 5.59 -3.43 32.53
N ALA A 305 6.15 -4.52 33.04
CA ALA A 305 6.80 -4.54 34.36
C ALA A 305 8.01 -3.57 34.48
N ASN A 306 8.59 -3.17 33.34
CA ASN A 306 9.68 -2.20 33.26
C ASN A 306 9.20 -0.74 33.10
N GLY A 307 7.87 -0.50 33.07
CA GLY A 307 7.25 0.81 32.86
C GLY A 307 7.03 1.19 31.39
N ASP A 308 7.45 0.35 30.44
CA ASP A 308 7.18 0.59 29.02
C ASP A 308 5.71 0.37 28.70
N LYS A 309 5.21 1.07 27.69
CA LYS A 309 3.82 0.92 27.23
C LYS A 309 3.79 0.16 25.92
N LYS A 310 2.85 -0.78 25.80
CA LYS A 310 2.52 -1.45 24.54
C LYS A 310 1.02 -1.50 24.32
N PHE A 311 0.62 -1.71 23.08
CA PHE A 311 -0.78 -1.93 22.72
C PHE A 311 -1.04 -3.44 22.66
N GLY A 312 -1.44 -4.00 23.80
CA GLY A 312 -1.48 -5.44 24.05
C GLY A 312 -2.89 -6.00 24.18
N ALA A 313 -3.03 -7.29 23.89
CA ALA A 313 -4.28 -8.01 23.97
C ALA A 313 -4.80 -8.09 25.41
N LYS A 314 -6.08 -7.79 25.59
CA LYS A 314 -6.78 -7.83 26.87
C LYS A 314 -7.20 -9.26 27.19
N ALA A 315 -7.12 -9.66 28.46
CA ALA A 315 -7.71 -10.92 28.88
C ALA A 315 -9.24 -10.86 28.61
N PRO A 316 -9.85 -11.92 28.05
CA PRO A 316 -11.29 -11.96 27.76
C PRO A 316 -12.17 -11.81 29.01
#